data_AF-A0A061D8I7-F1
#
_entry.id   AF-A0A061D8I7-F1
#
_cell.length_a   1.000
_cell.length_b   1.000
_cell.length_c   1.000
_cell.angle_alpha   90.00
_cell.angle_beta   90.00
_cell.angle_gamma   90.00
#
_symmetry.space_group_name_H-M   'P 1'
#
loop_
_entity.id
_entity.type
_entity.pdbx_description
1 polymer ?
#
loop_
_entity_poly.entity_id
_entity_poly.type
_entity_poly.pdbx_seq_one_letter_code
_entity_poly.pdbx_strand_id
1 'polypeptide(L)'
;MTGFNVVANFNATGWGPDETDAKTVESCLGGLNKLPLEPNLKLDRQIRICDFTFLTYQKSIRDAGRFGRQQPPVVLDEEMQFQTVDGRSLVKTKTMQHYRRKVVPKQTTQAFNQKQMEEEAMIMSAKQKHPDVRKQRMMHQRTNRSNARHHTFNEWSIEPLPSWQLLTEIPFSQLSKLDLHGGQVVGTDVMWRGKLGVYDKRMDHISAKAEMLLQIPTTQCDYYWTSTNDDDCIVDYLLANGQSDSQADEGAAPVADKIVLGATDQILSVLMTAARSKYSWHLNVTKIGNQIIVDKTNGSIVDMLTVNETSPEPPMPDAEVKINRPPALGHEAVKVNQRIRQQVLVPGELTDEFEQPPFVEEGDNPSTMAYRYRTFNIPGNNHGQGWERVPIHVITRGEIHARVQGIPNAGYTYVCALNEVPHKTHKSWRTQIETQKGALLANEMRNNTAKMQRFAACAMISGCDTLKLAYISRRTPSDAEHHSILGIHTYTTENLAVQMGLNMRNAWAVVRLICAMIASKPDGQYTLVKDPLKPNIRLYAVPDEEDGDFQAKE
;
A
#
# COMPACT_ATOMS: atom_id res chain seq x y z
N MET A 1 37.77 34.41 47.04
CA MET A 1 36.55 34.76 47.78
C MET A 1 35.44 34.94 46.76
N THR A 2 34.50 34.01 46.69
CA THR A 2 33.30 34.12 45.84
C THR A 2 32.42 35.22 46.41
N GLY A 3 32.33 36.35 45.71
CA GLY A 3 31.63 37.54 46.18
C GLY A 3 30.13 37.32 46.29
N PHE A 4 29.57 37.58 47.48
CA PHE A 4 28.14 37.58 47.71
C PHE A 4 27.56 38.90 47.19
N ASN A 5 26.75 38.86 46.13
CA ASN A 5 26.17 40.06 45.53
C ASN A 5 24.79 40.32 46.14
N VAL A 6 24.70 41.29 47.05
CA VAL A 6 23.45 41.65 47.73
C VAL A 6 22.67 42.62 46.84
N VAL A 7 21.48 42.20 46.44
CA VAL A 7 20.52 43.04 45.69
C VAL A 7 19.31 43.28 46.58
N ALA A 8 18.98 44.55 46.79
CA ALA A 8 17.81 44.99 47.55
C ALA A 8 17.06 46.07 46.77
N ASN A 9 15.73 45.98 46.77
CA ASN A 9 14.86 46.97 46.12
C ASN A 9 14.58 48.13 47.08
N PHE A 10 14.69 49.36 46.60
CA PHE A 10 14.55 50.56 47.41
C PHE A 10 13.36 51.38 46.94
N ASN A 11 12.32 51.48 47.79
CA ASN A 11 11.15 52.32 47.53
C ASN A 11 11.17 53.50 48.49
N ALA A 12 11.28 54.72 47.96
CA ALA A 12 11.35 55.94 48.76
C ALA A 12 9.97 56.39 49.29
N THR A 13 8.88 55.92 48.69
CA THR A 13 7.51 56.40 48.96
C THR A 13 6.66 55.41 49.75
N GLY A 14 7.17 54.19 49.97
CA GLY A 14 6.48 53.15 50.71
C GLY A 14 7.39 51.96 51.00
N TRP A 15 6.83 50.95 51.68
CA TRP A 15 7.57 49.74 52.06
C TRP A 15 7.36 48.56 51.08
N GLY A 16 6.53 48.75 50.05
CA GLY A 16 6.21 47.74 49.03
C GLY A 16 7.07 47.85 47.76
N PRO A 17 6.94 46.92 46.81
CA PRO A 17 7.64 47.00 45.53
C PRO A 17 7.21 48.26 44.75
N ASP A 18 8.19 49.00 44.23
CA ASP A 18 7.94 50.16 43.37
C ASP A 18 7.84 49.68 41.91
N GLU A 19 6.65 49.80 41.33
CA GLU A 19 6.37 49.39 39.94
C GLU A 19 7.07 50.29 38.91
N THR A 20 7.54 51.47 39.31
CA THR A 20 8.22 52.43 38.44
C THR A 20 9.75 52.35 38.48
N ASP A 21 10.31 51.65 39.48
CA ASP A 21 11.75 51.44 39.59
C ASP A 21 12.21 50.32 38.64
N ALA A 22 12.99 50.71 37.63
CA ALA A 22 13.49 49.82 36.60
C ALA A 22 14.30 48.64 37.16
N LYS A 23 15.04 48.83 38.26
CA LYS A 23 15.83 47.75 38.90
C LYS A 23 14.93 46.71 39.59
N THR A 24 13.86 47.16 40.23
CA THR A 24 12.86 46.29 40.87
C THR A 24 12.10 45.46 39.83
N VAL A 25 11.70 46.08 38.71
CA VAL A 25 11.03 45.39 37.60
C VAL A 25 11.96 44.39 36.93
N GLU A 26 13.21 44.75 36.66
CA GLU A 26 14.17 43.86 35.98
C GLU A 26 14.57 42.65 36.84
N SER A 27 14.80 42.87 38.14
CA SER A 27 15.25 41.82 39.06
C SER A 27 14.13 40.84 39.48
N CYS A 28 12.90 41.33 39.68
CA CYS A 28 11.80 40.50 40.19
C CYS A 28 10.73 40.14 39.14
N LEU A 29 10.53 40.98 38.12
CA LEU A 29 9.41 40.86 37.16
C LEU A 29 9.86 40.72 35.70
N GLY A 30 11.17 40.79 35.40
CA GLY A 30 11.71 40.77 34.04
C GLY A 30 11.37 39.50 33.27
N GLY A 31 11.28 38.36 33.95
CA GLY A 31 10.81 37.09 33.36
C GLY A 31 9.29 37.03 33.16
N LEU A 32 8.52 37.71 34.01
CA LEU A 32 7.05 37.74 33.99
C LEU A 32 6.51 38.71 32.95
N ASN A 33 7.23 39.79 32.60
CA ASN A 33 6.83 40.72 31.54
C ASN A 33 6.75 40.06 30.14
N LYS A 34 7.34 38.87 29.98
CA LYS A 34 7.30 38.09 28.72
C LYS A 34 6.12 37.12 28.64
N LEU A 35 5.35 36.97 29.72
CA LEU A 35 4.25 36.02 29.82
C LEU A 35 2.97 36.71 30.30
N PRO A 36 1.83 36.53 29.63
CA PRO A 36 0.56 37.01 30.16
C PRO A 36 0.26 36.26 31.46
N LEU A 37 0.17 36.99 32.58
CA LEU A 37 -0.11 36.39 33.89
C LEU A 37 -1.56 35.88 33.93
N GLU A 38 -1.74 34.57 33.96
CA GLU A 38 -3.04 33.93 34.19
C GLU A 38 -3.08 33.34 35.62
N PRO A 39 -3.68 34.05 36.61
CA PRO A 39 -3.55 33.71 38.03
C PRO A 39 -4.30 32.42 38.47
N ASN A 40 -4.99 31.73 37.55
CA ASN A 40 -5.85 30.58 37.88
C ASN A 40 -5.52 29.31 37.08
N LEU A 41 -4.24 29.05 36.82
CA LEU A 41 -3.79 27.80 36.21
C LEU A 41 -3.92 26.64 37.22
N LYS A 42 -5.10 26.01 37.30
CA LYS A 42 -5.26 24.74 38.02
C LYS A 42 -4.73 23.61 37.14
N LEU A 43 -3.83 22.78 37.69
CA LEU A 43 -3.25 21.62 37.01
C LEU A 43 -4.23 20.48 36.70
N ASP A 44 -5.51 20.62 37.06
CA ASP A 44 -6.52 19.60 36.83
C ASP A 44 -7.00 19.59 35.37
N ARG A 45 -6.71 18.47 34.68
CA ARG A 45 -7.12 18.10 33.31
C ARG A 45 -6.62 19.03 32.20
N GLN A 46 -5.35 18.83 31.83
CA GLN A 46 -4.63 19.56 30.78
C GLN A 46 -5.06 19.25 29.32
N ILE A 47 -5.96 18.29 29.08
CA ILE A 47 -6.32 17.87 27.71
C ILE A 47 -7.79 18.22 27.43
N ARG A 48 -8.00 19.20 26.55
CA ARG A 48 -9.29 19.44 25.87
C ARG A 48 -9.12 19.12 24.38
N ILE A 49 -10.06 18.36 23.83
CA ILE A 49 -10.11 18.07 22.40
C ILE A 49 -10.83 19.24 21.74
N CYS A 50 -10.17 19.93 20.80
CA CYS A 50 -10.79 20.94 19.95
C CYS A 50 -11.25 20.25 18.66
N ASP A 51 -12.57 20.17 18.48
CA ASP A 51 -13.20 19.55 17.32
C ASP A 51 -14.26 20.52 16.78
N PHE A 52 -14.11 20.89 15.51
CA PHE A 52 -14.96 21.83 14.79
C PHE A 52 -16.23 21.18 14.21
N THR A 53 -16.45 19.88 14.46
CA THR A 53 -17.67 19.20 14.03
C THR A 53 -18.85 19.46 14.99
N PHE A 54 -20.04 19.62 14.43
CA PHE A 54 -21.28 20.04 15.13
C PHE A 54 -21.65 19.20 16.37
N LEU A 55 -21.25 17.92 16.40
CA LEU A 55 -21.57 16.98 17.49
C LEU A 55 -20.79 17.26 18.77
N THR A 56 -19.54 17.70 18.65
CA THR A 56 -18.66 17.99 19.79
C THR A 56 -18.94 19.39 20.35
N TYR A 57 -19.39 20.32 19.48
CA TYR A 57 -19.85 21.66 19.82
C TYR A 57 -21.03 21.68 20.82
N GLN A 58 -22.04 20.82 20.65
CA GLN A 58 -23.14 20.74 21.63
C GLN A 58 -22.71 20.18 22.99
N LYS A 59 -21.66 19.35 23.02
CA LYS A 59 -21.13 18.76 24.26
C LYS A 59 -20.30 19.78 25.05
N SER A 60 -19.50 20.59 24.36
CA SER A 60 -18.68 21.64 25.01
C SER A 60 -19.54 22.73 25.66
N ILE A 61 -20.65 23.15 25.02
CA ILE A 61 -21.61 24.12 25.57
C ILE A 61 -22.27 23.58 26.85
N ARG A 62 -22.57 22.28 26.89
CA ARG A 62 -23.20 21.62 28.04
C ARG A 62 -22.25 21.46 29.22
N ASP A 63 -20.97 21.23 28.94
CA ASP A 63 -19.93 21.08 29.96
C ASP A 63 -19.44 22.44 30.49
N ALA A 64 -19.50 23.51 29.68
CA ALA A 64 -19.21 24.88 30.10
C ALA A 64 -20.14 25.38 31.23
N GLY A 65 -21.37 24.87 31.32
CA GLY A 65 -22.32 25.23 32.37
C GLY A 65 -22.08 24.58 33.74
N ARG A 66 -21.27 23.51 33.83
CA ARG A 66 -21.00 22.82 35.11
C ARG A 66 -19.84 23.42 35.90
N PHE A 67 -18.92 24.08 35.21
CA PHE A 67 -17.78 24.75 35.81
C PHE A 67 -17.95 26.24 35.57
N GLY A 68 -18.83 26.85 36.36
CA GLY A 68 -19.14 28.26 36.23
C GLY A 68 -17.86 29.09 36.17
N ARG A 69 -17.81 30.03 35.21
CA ARG A 69 -16.80 31.08 34.98
C ARG A 69 -15.95 30.98 33.71
N GLN A 70 -16.49 30.51 32.59
CA GLN A 70 -16.04 31.01 31.27
C GLN A 70 -17.22 31.72 30.60
N GLN A 71 -17.00 32.95 30.11
CA GLN A 71 -17.96 33.58 29.20
C GLN A 71 -18.13 32.65 28.00
N PRO A 72 -19.37 32.36 27.58
CA PRO A 72 -19.58 31.61 26.35
C PRO A 72 -18.87 32.35 25.20
N PRO A 73 -18.12 31.66 24.34
CA PRO A 73 -17.45 32.31 23.23
C PRO A 73 -18.48 33.06 22.39
N VAL A 74 -18.19 34.32 22.06
CA VAL A 74 -18.99 35.10 21.12
C VAL A 74 -18.83 34.42 19.76
N VAL A 75 -19.89 33.72 19.33
CA VAL A 75 -19.93 33.08 18.03
C VAL A 75 -20.23 34.17 17.01
N LEU A 76 -19.20 34.62 16.29
CA LEU A 76 -19.39 35.37 15.05
C LEU A 76 -19.93 34.39 14.01
N ASP A 77 -21.20 34.58 13.64
CA ASP A 77 -21.96 33.76 12.68
C ASP A 77 -21.50 34.03 11.22
N GLU A 78 -20.20 34.18 11.00
CA GLU A 78 -19.62 34.60 9.70
C GLU A 78 -19.30 33.41 8.77
N GLU A 79 -19.28 32.16 9.26
CA GLU A 79 -18.82 31.01 8.47
C GLU A 79 -19.86 30.41 7.51
N MET A 80 -21.12 30.86 7.51
CA MET A 80 -22.09 30.43 6.49
C MET A 80 -22.07 31.27 5.21
N GLN A 81 -21.17 32.24 5.09
CA GLN A 81 -21.18 33.20 3.98
C GLN A 81 -20.31 32.81 2.78
N PHE A 82 -19.47 31.78 2.90
CA PHE A 82 -18.60 31.34 1.81
C PHE A 82 -19.07 30.00 1.22
N GLN A 83 -19.53 30.06 -0.03
CA GLN A 83 -19.97 28.91 -0.80
C GLN A 83 -18.84 28.50 -1.77
N THR A 84 -18.41 27.24 -1.72
CA THR A 84 -17.41 26.70 -2.65
C THR A 84 -17.99 26.62 -4.07
N VAL A 85 -17.25 27.14 -5.06
CA VAL A 85 -17.72 27.36 -6.44
C VAL A 85 -17.81 26.06 -7.27
N ASP A 86 -17.68 24.89 -6.65
CA ASP A 86 -17.74 23.60 -7.32
C ASP A 86 -19.13 22.97 -7.18
N GLY A 87 -19.81 22.71 -8.30
CA GLY A 87 -21.22 22.29 -8.40
C GLY A 87 -21.56 20.89 -7.90
N ARG A 88 -20.80 20.33 -6.94
CA ARG A 88 -21.15 19.07 -6.27
C ARG A 88 -22.08 19.38 -5.10
N SER A 89 -23.31 18.87 -5.13
CA SER A 89 -24.23 19.05 -4.00
C SER A 89 -23.62 18.43 -2.75
N LEU A 90 -23.21 19.25 -1.78
CA LEU A 90 -22.84 18.76 -0.46
C LEU A 90 -24.03 17.99 0.10
N VAL A 91 -23.77 16.78 0.60
CA VAL A 91 -24.77 15.96 1.32
C VAL A 91 -25.27 16.83 2.47
N LYS A 92 -26.52 17.31 2.36
CA LYS A 92 -27.17 18.06 3.44
C LYS A 92 -27.16 17.17 4.68
N THR A 93 -26.31 17.49 5.65
CA THR A 93 -26.39 16.99 7.00
C THR A 93 -27.80 17.34 7.50
N LYS A 94 -28.63 16.32 7.73
CA LYS A 94 -29.98 16.53 8.28
C LYS A 94 -29.84 17.25 9.60
N THR A 95 -30.17 18.53 9.60
CA THR A 95 -30.44 19.29 10.82
C THR A 95 -31.55 18.54 11.54
N MET A 96 -31.26 18.02 12.73
CA MET A 96 -32.30 17.53 13.64
C MET A 96 -33.19 18.72 13.95
N GLN A 97 -34.30 18.81 13.23
CA GLN A 97 -35.31 19.85 13.41
C GLN A 97 -35.90 19.66 14.80
N HIS A 98 -35.53 20.55 15.71
CA HIS A 98 -36.32 20.82 16.88
C HIS A 98 -37.76 21.11 16.44
N TYR A 99 -38.69 20.41 17.10
CA TYR A 99 -40.13 20.47 16.95
C TYR A 99 -40.64 21.90 16.70
N ARG A 100 -40.85 22.28 15.43
CA ARG A 100 -41.75 23.37 15.08
C ARG A 100 -43.13 22.77 14.87
N ARG A 101 -44.05 23.04 15.81
CA ARG A 101 -45.49 22.80 15.69
C ARG A 101 -45.96 23.31 14.32
N LYS A 102 -46.29 22.40 13.40
CA LYS A 102 -47.05 22.75 12.20
C LYS A 102 -48.54 22.74 12.54
N VAL A 103 -49.19 23.82 12.17
CA VAL A 103 -50.64 23.97 12.15
C VAL A 103 -51.24 22.92 11.22
N VAL A 104 -52.26 22.21 11.71
CA VAL A 104 -52.94 21.09 11.04
C VAL A 104 -53.96 21.65 10.02
N PRO A 105 -53.95 21.22 8.75
CA PRO A 105 -55.12 21.34 7.89
C PRO A 105 -56.12 20.24 8.28
N LYS A 106 -57.38 20.64 8.51
CA LYS A 106 -58.50 19.75 8.86
C LYS A 106 -58.66 18.65 7.80
N GLN A 107 -58.44 17.40 8.20
CA GLN A 107 -58.97 16.21 7.52
C GLN A 107 -59.86 15.43 8.48
N THR A 108 -60.85 14.76 7.90
CA THR A 108 -62.12 14.33 8.47
C THR A 108 -62.01 13.22 9.53
N THR A 109 -62.90 13.28 10.53
CA THR A 109 -62.87 12.62 11.84
C THR A 109 -63.19 11.12 11.87
N GLN A 110 -63.23 10.41 10.74
CA GLN A 110 -63.55 8.97 10.72
C GLN A 110 -62.34 8.05 10.49
N ALA A 111 -61.33 8.47 9.73
CA ALA A 111 -60.19 7.60 9.41
C ALA A 111 -59.12 7.50 10.52
N PHE A 112 -59.15 8.39 11.52
CA PHE A 112 -58.16 8.42 12.61
C PHE A 112 -58.48 7.42 13.73
N ASN A 113 -59.76 7.27 14.10
CA ASN A 113 -60.16 6.40 15.21
C ASN A 113 -60.00 4.91 14.90
N GLN A 114 -60.15 4.52 13.63
CA GLN A 114 -60.00 3.12 13.22
C GLN A 114 -58.52 2.67 13.23
N LYS A 115 -57.61 3.57 12.83
CA LYS A 115 -56.18 3.28 12.79
C LYS A 115 -55.54 3.24 14.19
N GLN A 116 -56.10 4.00 15.14
CA GLN A 116 -55.61 4.04 16.52
C GLN A 116 -55.96 2.77 17.31
N MET A 117 -57.12 2.16 17.06
CA MET A 117 -57.50 0.87 17.67
C MET A 117 -56.66 -0.31 17.14
N GLU A 118 -56.32 -0.32 15.85
CA GLU A 118 -55.44 -1.36 15.27
C GLU A 118 -53.99 -1.25 15.78
N GLU A 119 -53.50 -0.03 15.97
CA GLU A 119 -52.14 0.22 16.47
C GLU A 119 -52.00 -0.13 17.96
N GLU A 120 -53.02 0.13 18.79
CA GLU A 120 -53.04 -0.28 20.20
C GLU A 120 -53.13 -1.81 20.37
N ALA A 121 -53.88 -2.51 19.52
CA ALA A 121 -53.96 -3.98 19.54
C ALA A 121 -52.63 -4.66 19.16
N MET A 122 -51.88 -4.07 18.22
CA MET A 122 -50.59 -4.60 17.78
C MET A 122 -49.48 -4.36 18.83
N ILE A 123 -49.53 -3.25 19.57
CA ILE A 123 -48.56 -2.91 20.63
C ILE A 123 -48.74 -3.80 21.88
N MET A 124 -49.95 -4.25 22.18
CA MET A 124 -50.23 -5.16 23.32
C MET A 124 -49.77 -6.60 23.06
N SER A 125 -49.75 -7.05 21.80
CA SER A 125 -49.25 -8.37 21.40
C SER A 125 -47.72 -8.48 21.42
N ALA A 126 -47.00 -7.39 21.09
CA ALA A 126 -45.54 -7.39 21.00
C ALA A 126 -44.79 -7.29 22.34
N LYS A 127 -45.48 -7.07 23.46
CA LYS A 127 -44.87 -6.87 24.81
C LYS A 127 -44.74 -8.14 25.65
N GLN A 128 -45.14 -9.32 25.14
CA GLN A 128 -45.24 -10.54 25.94
C GLN A 128 -44.12 -11.58 25.71
N LYS A 129 -42.91 -11.19 25.30
CA LYS A 129 -41.75 -12.11 25.23
C LYS A 129 -40.50 -11.56 25.95
N HIS A 130 -40.16 -12.26 27.04
CA HIS A 130 -38.97 -12.25 27.90
C HIS A 130 -37.98 -11.06 27.81
N PRO A 131 -37.94 -10.16 28.83
CA PRO A 131 -36.97 -9.07 28.91
C PRO A 131 -35.53 -9.51 29.19
N ASP A 132 -35.30 -10.74 29.66
CA ASP A 132 -33.97 -11.20 30.11
C ASP A 132 -33.02 -11.52 28.95
N VAL A 133 -33.53 -12.07 27.84
CA VAL A 133 -32.72 -12.45 26.67
C VAL A 133 -32.15 -11.21 25.95
N ARG A 134 -32.88 -10.09 25.98
CA ARG A 134 -32.44 -8.82 25.37
C ARG A 134 -31.36 -8.13 26.19
N LYS A 135 -31.40 -8.25 27.53
CA LYS A 135 -30.37 -7.70 28.42
C LYS A 135 -29.05 -8.46 28.29
N GLN A 136 -29.09 -9.79 28.16
CA GLN A 136 -27.90 -10.61 27.99
C GLN A 136 -27.23 -10.39 26.62
N ARG A 137 -28.02 -10.16 25.56
CA ARG A 137 -27.52 -9.85 24.20
C ARG A 137 -26.97 -8.43 24.07
N MET A 138 -27.53 -7.45 24.79
CA MET A 138 -27.02 -6.08 24.86
C MET A 138 -25.74 -5.96 25.71
N MET A 139 -25.55 -6.82 26.72
CA MET A 139 -24.36 -6.81 27.56
C MET A 139 -23.15 -7.42 26.84
N HIS A 140 -23.34 -8.51 26.08
CA HIS A 140 -22.29 -9.08 25.21
C HIS A 140 -21.92 -8.19 24.03
N GLN A 141 -22.81 -7.29 23.58
CA GLN A 141 -22.49 -6.30 22.53
C GLN A 141 -21.72 -5.08 23.04
N ARG A 142 -21.76 -4.81 24.36
CA ARG A 142 -21.09 -3.65 24.97
C ARG A 142 -19.67 -3.94 25.46
N THR A 143 -19.35 -5.19 25.79
CA THR A 143 -17.99 -5.58 26.19
C THR A 143 -17.04 -5.81 25.02
N ASN A 144 -17.55 -6.02 23.79
CA ASN A 144 -16.72 -6.25 22.61
C ASN A 144 -16.47 -5.01 21.72
N ARG A 145 -16.89 -3.82 22.16
CA ARG A 145 -16.85 -2.60 21.33
C ARG A 145 -15.81 -1.55 21.75
N SER A 146 -14.91 -1.85 22.68
CA SER A 146 -13.95 -0.84 23.18
C SER A 146 -12.47 -1.09 22.96
N ASN A 147 -12.02 -2.13 22.23
CA ASN A 147 -10.58 -2.31 21.94
C ASN A 147 -10.22 -2.69 20.48
N ALA A 148 -11.17 -2.68 19.55
CA ALA A 148 -10.84 -2.80 18.12
C ALA A 148 -10.37 -1.43 17.59
N ARG A 149 -9.21 -0.94 18.07
CA ARG A 149 -8.41 -0.06 17.22
C ARG A 149 -7.99 -0.94 16.05
N HIS A 150 -8.46 -0.59 14.86
CA HIS A 150 -8.16 -1.28 13.62
C HIS A 150 -6.64 -1.47 13.47
N HIS A 151 -6.12 -2.64 13.85
CA HIS A 151 -4.85 -3.13 13.34
C HIS A 151 -5.15 -3.71 11.96
N THR A 152 -5.28 -2.85 10.96
CA THR A 152 -4.94 -3.24 9.60
C THR A 152 -3.47 -3.67 9.59
N PHE A 153 -3.06 -4.41 8.57
CA PHE A 153 -1.71 -4.93 8.31
C PHE A 153 -0.64 -3.79 8.26
N ASN A 154 -0.42 -3.17 9.42
CA ASN A 154 0.49 -2.06 9.71
C ASN A 154 1.69 -2.60 10.52
N GLU A 155 1.95 -3.88 10.39
CA GLU A 155 3.14 -4.51 10.95
C GLU A 155 4.31 -4.27 9.99
N TRP A 156 5.49 -4.14 10.57
CA TRP A 156 6.71 -4.06 9.81
C TRP A 156 6.93 -5.39 9.09
N SER A 157 7.27 -5.35 7.81
CA SER A 157 7.72 -6.57 7.12
C SER A 157 9.04 -7.10 7.71
N ILE A 158 9.85 -6.18 8.25
CA ILE A 158 11.03 -6.44 9.07
C ILE A 158 11.17 -5.26 10.02
N GLU A 159 11.28 -5.53 11.33
CA GLU A 159 11.47 -4.47 12.31
C GLU A 159 12.91 -3.98 12.28
N PRO A 160 13.16 -2.67 12.06
CA PRO A 160 14.52 -2.14 12.09
C PRO A 160 15.16 -2.38 13.46
N LEU A 161 16.34 -3.01 13.47
CA LEU A 161 17.09 -3.25 14.69
C LEU A 161 17.77 -1.97 15.19
N PRO A 162 18.07 -1.84 16.50
CA PRO A 162 18.81 -0.69 17.03
C PRO A 162 20.21 -0.51 16.43
N SER A 163 20.81 -1.60 15.93
CA SER A 163 22.11 -1.58 15.26
C SER A 163 22.06 -1.01 13.84
N TRP A 164 20.88 -0.93 13.24
CA TRP A 164 20.73 -0.45 11.87
C TRP A 164 20.78 1.07 11.80
N GLN A 165 21.61 1.61 10.90
CA GLN A 165 21.72 3.04 10.71
C GLN A 165 20.71 3.51 9.65
N LEU A 166 19.80 4.41 10.02
CA LEU A 166 18.92 5.06 9.05
C LEU A 166 19.75 6.05 8.19
N LEU A 167 19.80 5.82 6.88
CA LEU A 167 20.56 6.65 5.95
C LEU A 167 19.70 7.70 5.25
N THR A 168 18.54 7.27 4.74
CA THR A 168 17.66 8.14 3.95
C THR A 168 16.20 7.77 4.15
N GLU A 169 15.32 8.77 4.17
CA GLU A 169 13.87 8.58 4.04
C GLU A 169 13.36 9.23 2.75
N ILE A 170 12.56 8.49 1.98
CA ILE A 170 12.00 8.93 0.70
C ILE A 170 10.47 8.98 0.81
N PRO A 171 9.86 10.16 0.90
CA PRO A 171 8.41 10.27 0.92
C PRO A 171 7.80 9.95 -0.45
N PHE A 172 6.62 9.31 -0.47
CA PHE A 172 5.93 8.95 -1.71
C PHE A 172 5.53 10.16 -2.58
N SER A 173 5.41 11.34 -1.96
CA SER A 173 5.16 12.61 -2.65
C SER A 173 6.31 13.02 -3.57
N GLN A 174 7.55 12.60 -3.25
CA GLN A 174 8.71 12.76 -4.11
C GLN A 174 8.67 11.73 -5.25
N LEU A 175 8.47 10.44 -4.93
CA LEU A 175 8.44 9.36 -5.92
C LEU A 175 7.41 9.61 -7.03
N SER A 176 6.23 10.12 -6.67
CA SER A 176 5.13 10.37 -7.61
C SER A 176 5.41 11.48 -8.62
N LYS A 177 6.43 12.32 -8.39
CA LYS A 177 6.78 13.48 -9.24
C LYS A 177 8.00 13.25 -10.13
N LEU A 178 8.68 12.11 -9.97
CA LEU A 178 9.89 11.80 -10.73
C LEU A 178 9.55 11.54 -12.21
N ASP A 179 10.45 11.98 -13.09
CA ASP A 179 10.37 11.71 -14.52
C ASP A 179 11.79 11.64 -15.14
N LEU A 180 11.90 10.95 -16.27
CA LEU A 180 13.15 10.80 -17.02
C LEU A 180 13.40 11.90 -18.07
N HIS A 181 12.56 12.94 -18.14
CA HIS A 181 12.76 14.13 -19.00
C HIS A 181 13.16 13.79 -20.45
N GLY A 182 12.42 12.89 -21.09
CA GLY A 182 12.63 12.50 -22.51
C GLY A 182 13.54 11.29 -22.72
N GLY A 183 14.15 10.74 -21.67
CA GLY A 183 14.87 9.47 -21.73
C GLY A 183 13.92 8.29 -22.03
N GLN A 184 14.07 7.66 -23.19
CA GLN A 184 13.39 6.41 -23.49
C GLN A 184 14.24 5.23 -23.02
N VAL A 185 13.63 4.34 -22.24
CA VAL A 185 14.26 3.11 -21.76
C VAL A 185 13.74 1.97 -22.63
N VAL A 186 14.64 1.36 -23.41
CA VAL A 186 14.32 0.23 -24.30
C VAL A 186 14.99 -1.03 -23.77
N GLY A 187 14.24 -2.13 -23.74
CA GLY A 187 14.73 -3.42 -23.28
C GLY A 187 15.31 -4.25 -24.42
N THR A 188 16.53 -4.75 -24.24
CA THR A 188 17.20 -5.69 -25.15
C THR A 188 17.23 -7.08 -24.55
N ASP A 189 16.93 -8.09 -25.36
CA ASP A 189 16.95 -9.49 -24.91
C ASP A 189 18.39 -9.98 -24.78
N VAL A 190 18.66 -10.70 -23.69
CA VAL A 190 19.95 -11.36 -23.44
C VAL A 190 19.84 -12.85 -23.68
N MET A 191 18.89 -13.50 -23.00
CA MET A 191 18.70 -14.94 -23.07
C MET A 191 17.28 -15.36 -22.66
N TRP A 192 16.96 -16.62 -22.95
CA TRP A 192 15.67 -17.26 -22.65
C TRP A 192 15.89 -18.60 -21.95
N ARG A 193 14.97 -18.95 -21.05
CA ARG A 193 14.92 -20.23 -20.32
C ARG A 193 13.51 -20.77 -20.20
N GLY A 194 13.36 -22.06 -19.94
CA GLY A 194 12.06 -22.71 -19.68
C GLY A 194 11.26 -23.02 -20.95
N LYS A 195 9.93 -23.08 -20.83
CA LYS A 195 9.04 -23.56 -21.90
C LYS A 195 7.88 -22.61 -22.12
N LEU A 196 7.63 -22.22 -23.36
CA LEU A 196 6.56 -21.29 -23.70
C LEU A 196 5.35 -22.02 -24.29
N GLY A 197 4.26 -22.10 -23.54
CA GLY A 197 3.01 -22.73 -23.98
C GLY A 197 2.19 -21.87 -24.94
N VAL A 198 1.31 -22.52 -25.71
CA VAL A 198 0.34 -21.86 -26.59
C VAL A 198 -0.89 -21.43 -25.79
N TYR A 199 -1.31 -20.17 -25.93
CA TYR A 199 -2.56 -19.69 -25.31
C TYR A 199 -3.80 -20.29 -26.01
N ASP A 200 -4.68 -20.92 -25.25
CA ASP A 200 -5.94 -21.44 -25.77
C ASP A 200 -6.98 -20.32 -25.93
N LYS A 201 -7.25 -19.94 -27.20
CA LYS A 201 -8.23 -18.90 -27.53
C LYS A 201 -9.65 -19.23 -27.07
N ARG A 202 -9.99 -20.50 -26.82
CA ARG A 202 -11.32 -20.89 -26.29
C ARG A 202 -11.56 -20.30 -24.90
N MET A 203 -10.50 -20.03 -24.14
CA MET A 203 -10.57 -19.45 -22.80
C MET A 203 -11.12 -18.02 -22.79
N ASP A 204 -11.02 -17.29 -23.91
CA ASP A 204 -11.58 -15.94 -24.06
C ASP A 204 -13.11 -15.95 -24.18
N HIS A 205 -13.73 -17.12 -24.42
CA HIS A 205 -15.18 -17.27 -24.56
C HIS A 205 -15.89 -17.64 -23.25
N ILE A 206 -15.16 -17.78 -22.14
CA ILE A 206 -15.75 -18.04 -20.82
C ILE A 206 -16.60 -16.83 -20.40
N SER A 207 -17.80 -17.10 -19.89
CA SER A 207 -18.75 -16.08 -19.41
C SER A 207 -19.35 -16.49 -18.08
N ALA A 208 -19.99 -15.58 -17.36
CA ALA A 208 -20.59 -15.92 -16.06
C ALA A 208 -21.80 -16.86 -16.18
N LYS A 209 -22.39 -16.97 -17.37
CA LYS A 209 -23.48 -17.93 -17.66
C LYS A 209 -22.96 -19.34 -17.94
N ALA A 210 -21.75 -19.43 -18.46
CA ALA A 210 -21.05 -20.68 -18.76
C ALA A 210 -19.68 -20.64 -18.07
N GLU A 211 -19.70 -20.58 -16.73
CA GLU A 211 -18.47 -20.54 -15.93
C GLU A 211 -17.69 -21.85 -16.08
N MET A 212 -16.36 -21.74 -16.11
CA MET A 212 -15.47 -22.89 -16.17
C MET A 212 -14.89 -23.14 -14.78
N LEU A 213 -14.77 -24.40 -14.36
CA LEU A 213 -14.10 -24.73 -13.10
C LEU A 213 -12.59 -24.46 -13.22
N LEU A 214 -12.01 -23.82 -12.20
CA LEU A 214 -10.55 -23.74 -12.07
C LEU A 214 -10.06 -25.12 -11.63
N GLN A 215 -9.28 -25.77 -12.48
CA GLN A 215 -8.82 -27.14 -12.28
C GLN A 215 -7.74 -27.18 -11.20
N ILE A 216 -7.81 -28.22 -10.37
CA ILE A 216 -6.72 -28.63 -9.48
C ILE A 216 -5.92 -29.65 -10.29
N PRO A 217 -4.67 -29.35 -10.69
CA PRO A 217 -3.89 -30.26 -11.52
C PRO A 217 -3.70 -31.63 -10.84
N THR A 218 -3.85 -32.71 -11.61
CA THR A 218 -3.60 -34.08 -11.12
C THR A 218 -2.11 -34.34 -10.88
N THR A 219 -1.25 -33.73 -11.71
CA THR A 219 0.20 -33.76 -11.55
C THR A 219 0.64 -32.42 -10.98
N GLN A 220 1.37 -32.43 -9.87
CA GLN A 220 1.94 -31.22 -9.29
C GLN A 220 3.05 -30.71 -10.22
N CYS A 221 2.97 -29.43 -10.59
CA CYS A 221 4.07 -28.71 -11.23
C CYS A 221 4.80 -27.91 -10.17
N ASP A 222 6.10 -27.75 -10.35
CA ASP A 222 6.95 -27.00 -9.45
C ASP A 222 6.98 -25.53 -9.87
N TYR A 223 6.83 -24.66 -8.87
CA TYR A 223 6.85 -23.21 -9.00
C TYR A 223 8.00 -22.66 -8.18
N TYR A 224 8.77 -21.77 -8.78
CA TYR A 224 10.01 -21.27 -8.20
C TYR A 224 9.83 -19.81 -7.82
N TRP A 225 10.12 -19.47 -6.57
CA TRP A 225 10.20 -18.10 -6.07
C TRP A 225 11.66 -17.63 -5.98
N THR A 226 12.47 -18.01 -6.96
CA THR A 226 13.92 -17.76 -6.97
C THR A 226 14.22 -16.27 -6.80
N SER A 227 15.08 -15.98 -5.83
CA SER A 227 15.60 -14.66 -5.51
C SER A 227 16.57 -14.17 -6.62
N THR A 228 17.09 -12.95 -6.50
CA THR A 228 18.10 -12.44 -7.44
C THR A 228 19.46 -13.12 -7.22
N ASN A 229 19.81 -13.40 -5.96
CA ASN A 229 21.09 -14.04 -5.62
C ASN A 229 21.10 -15.53 -5.97
N ASP A 230 19.94 -16.19 -5.96
CA ASP A 230 19.79 -17.61 -6.34
C ASP A 230 19.61 -17.80 -7.87
N ASP A 231 19.81 -16.75 -8.67
CA ASP A 231 19.68 -16.79 -10.13
C ASP A 231 21.03 -16.59 -10.82
N ASP A 232 21.69 -17.71 -11.13
CA ASP A 232 23.01 -17.73 -11.77
C ASP A 232 23.05 -16.93 -13.08
N CYS A 233 21.95 -16.87 -13.85
CA CYS A 233 21.94 -16.10 -15.09
C CYS A 233 22.06 -14.59 -14.85
N ILE A 234 21.50 -14.09 -13.73
CA ILE A 234 21.67 -12.69 -13.31
C ILE A 234 23.06 -12.49 -12.72
N VAL A 235 23.50 -13.40 -11.83
CA VAL A 235 24.81 -13.30 -11.15
C VAL A 235 25.96 -13.32 -12.16
N ASP A 236 25.96 -14.26 -13.11
CA ASP A 236 26.96 -14.34 -14.17
C ASP A 236 27.00 -13.07 -15.03
N TYR A 237 25.82 -12.50 -15.33
CA TYR A 237 25.75 -11.24 -16.06
C TYR A 237 26.38 -10.09 -15.28
N LEU A 238 26.11 -10.01 -13.97
CA LEU A 238 26.70 -9.01 -13.07
C LEU A 238 28.22 -9.14 -13.00
N LEU A 239 28.73 -10.35 -12.81
CA LEU A 239 30.17 -10.63 -12.77
C LEU A 239 30.87 -10.23 -14.07
N ALA A 240 30.25 -10.54 -15.22
CA ALA A 240 30.81 -10.21 -16.53
C ALA A 240 30.77 -8.70 -16.87
N ASN A 241 29.80 -7.95 -16.32
CA ASN A 241 29.57 -6.54 -16.69
C ASN A 241 29.93 -5.51 -15.61
N GLY A 242 30.22 -5.98 -14.41
CA GLY A 242 30.45 -5.17 -13.22
C GLY A 242 31.91 -4.91 -12.88
N GLN A 243 32.86 -5.39 -13.69
CA GLN A 243 34.25 -4.94 -13.65
C GLN A 243 34.40 -3.75 -14.61
N SER A 244 34.40 -2.52 -14.08
CA SER A 244 34.97 -1.39 -14.80
C SER A 244 36.47 -1.35 -14.51
N ASP A 245 37.30 -1.52 -15.54
CA ASP A 245 38.75 -1.25 -15.54
C ASP A 245 39.01 0.19 -15.08
N SER A 246 39.00 0.43 -13.77
CA SER A 246 39.44 1.69 -13.21
C SER A 246 40.96 1.64 -13.12
N GLN A 247 41.64 1.93 -14.23
CA GLN A 247 42.93 2.62 -14.15
C GLN A 247 42.66 3.96 -13.44
N ALA A 248 42.76 3.97 -12.11
CA ALA A 248 42.60 5.17 -11.32
C ALA A 248 43.92 5.96 -11.36
N ASP A 249 43.90 7.12 -12.02
CA ASP A 249 44.83 8.21 -11.73
C ASP A 249 44.66 8.62 -10.25
N GLU A 250 45.77 8.66 -9.53
CA GLU A 250 45.82 9.00 -8.11
C GLU A 250 45.27 10.43 -7.85
N GLY A 251 44.07 10.54 -7.28
CA GLY A 251 43.59 11.81 -6.68
C GLY A 251 42.12 12.16 -6.86
N ALA A 252 41.35 11.44 -7.69
CA ALA A 252 39.90 11.62 -7.81
C ALA A 252 39.16 10.33 -7.41
N ALA A 253 38.02 10.45 -6.72
CA ALA A 253 37.16 9.30 -6.44
C ALA A 253 36.74 8.66 -7.79
N PRO A 254 36.96 7.34 -8.00
CA PRO A 254 36.62 6.70 -9.26
C PRO A 254 35.10 6.69 -9.41
N VAL A 255 34.58 7.58 -10.25
CA VAL A 255 33.18 7.53 -10.68
C VAL A 255 33.15 6.54 -11.84
N ALA A 256 32.60 5.34 -11.60
CA ALA A 256 32.44 4.35 -12.65
C ALA A 256 31.56 4.91 -13.79
N ASP A 257 31.86 4.52 -15.03
CA ASP A 257 31.15 5.00 -16.22
C ASP A 257 29.67 4.59 -16.26
N LYS A 258 29.30 3.56 -15.51
CA LYS A 258 27.93 3.05 -15.38
C LYS A 258 27.69 2.40 -14.03
N ILE A 259 26.43 2.40 -13.59
CA ILE A 259 25.94 1.55 -12.50
C ILE A 259 25.35 0.28 -13.12
N VAL A 260 25.62 -0.89 -12.55
CA VAL A 260 24.99 -2.16 -12.98
C VAL A 260 24.03 -2.64 -11.89
N LEU A 261 22.75 -2.78 -12.23
CA LEU A 261 21.69 -3.21 -11.31
C LEU A 261 21.21 -4.62 -11.68
N GLY A 262 21.25 -5.55 -10.72
CA GLY A 262 20.62 -6.86 -10.84
C GLY A 262 19.39 -6.98 -9.95
N ALA A 263 18.28 -7.41 -10.53
CA ALA A 263 17.04 -7.70 -9.81
C ALA A 263 16.12 -8.61 -10.65
N THR A 264 15.24 -9.39 -10.02
CA THR A 264 14.11 -10.03 -10.74
C THR A 264 13.03 -9.01 -11.11
N ASP A 265 12.16 -9.33 -12.07
CA ASP A 265 11.04 -8.47 -12.46
C ASP A 265 10.08 -8.19 -11.30
N GLN A 266 9.85 -9.19 -10.44
CA GLN A 266 9.04 -9.07 -9.24
C GLN A 266 9.60 -8.00 -8.29
N ILE A 267 10.91 -8.05 -8.00
CA ILE A 267 11.60 -7.06 -7.16
C ILE A 267 11.58 -5.68 -7.83
N LEU A 268 11.88 -5.62 -9.12
CA LEU A 268 11.88 -4.38 -9.87
C LEU A 268 10.48 -3.74 -9.92
N SER A 269 9.42 -4.54 -10.03
CA SER A 269 8.03 -4.08 -9.98
C SER A 269 7.67 -3.46 -8.62
N VAL A 270 8.23 -3.96 -7.52
CA VAL A 270 8.06 -3.39 -6.17
C VAL A 270 8.67 -2.00 -6.10
N LEU A 271 9.90 -1.82 -6.62
CA LEU A 271 10.54 -0.51 -6.69
C LEU A 271 9.76 0.46 -7.59
N MET A 272 9.37 0.02 -8.78
CA MET A 272 8.62 0.83 -9.75
C MET A 272 7.25 1.31 -9.24
N THR A 273 6.58 0.49 -8.43
CA THR A 273 5.22 0.75 -7.93
C THR A 273 5.16 1.06 -6.43
N ALA A 274 6.32 1.34 -5.84
CA ALA A 274 6.55 1.63 -4.43
C ALA A 274 5.46 2.50 -3.78
N ALA A 275 5.16 3.65 -4.42
CA ALA A 275 4.24 4.66 -3.91
C ALA A 275 2.76 4.22 -3.84
N ARG A 276 2.40 3.05 -4.38
CA ARG A 276 1.04 2.50 -4.34
C ARG A 276 0.83 1.45 -3.25
N SER A 277 1.90 0.95 -2.66
CA SER A 277 1.83 -0.10 -1.64
C SER A 277 1.35 0.51 -0.30
N LYS A 278 0.36 -0.12 0.33
CA LYS A 278 -0.06 0.18 1.71
C LYS A 278 0.54 -0.80 2.71
N TYR A 279 0.77 -2.06 2.36
CA TYR A 279 1.42 -3.00 3.26
C TYR A 279 2.93 -2.80 3.26
N SER A 280 3.56 -2.95 4.42
CA SER A 280 5.01 -2.90 4.57
C SER A 280 5.65 -4.03 3.76
N TRP A 281 6.80 -3.74 3.16
CA TRP A 281 7.65 -4.68 2.44
C TRP A 281 9.10 -4.25 2.63
N HIS A 282 10.03 -5.19 2.50
CA HIS A 282 11.45 -4.93 2.54
C HIS A 282 12.17 -5.63 1.39
N LEU A 283 13.29 -5.05 0.98
CA LEU A 283 14.22 -5.60 0.00
C LEU A 283 15.63 -5.48 0.55
N ASN A 284 16.42 -6.54 0.37
CA ASN A 284 17.84 -6.57 0.73
C ASN A 284 18.63 -6.01 -0.45
N VAL A 285 19.67 -5.25 -0.16
CA VAL A 285 20.46 -4.56 -1.18
C VAL A 285 21.94 -4.75 -0.86
N THR A 286 22.65 -5.40 -1.76
CA THR A 286 24.11 -5.54 -1.70
C THR A 286 24.73 -4.56 -2.67
N LYS A 287 25.66 -3.72 -2.20
CA LYS A 287 26.46 -2.84 -3.07
C LYS A 287 27.92 -3.28 -3.09
N ILE A 288 28.47 -3.47 -4.29
CA ILE A 288 29.88 -3.82 -4.53
C ILE A 288 30.40 -2.97 -5.70
N GLY A 289 31.27 -2.01 -5.43
CA GLY A 289 31.77 -1.06 -6.42
C GLY A 289 30.63 -0.29 -7.12
N ASN A 290 30.49 -0.51 -8.43
CA ASN A 290 29.42 0.06 -9.27
C ASN A 290 28.22 -0.88 -9.45
N GLN A 291 28.23 -2.05 -8.81
CA GLN A 291 27.16 -3.03 -8.87
C GLN A 291 26.21 -2.88 -7.69
N ILE A 292 24.92 -3.01 -7.97
CA ILE A 292 23.84 -3.04 -6.99
C ILE A 292 23.02 -4.29 -7.25
N ILE A 293 22.92 -5.16 -6.26
CA ILE A 293 22.09 -6.35 -6.31
C ILE A 293 20.92 -6.12 -5.36
N VAL A 294 19.70 -6.13 -5.89
CA VAL A 294 18.49 -6.00 -5.07
C VAL A 294 17.83 -7.36 -4.99
N ASP A 295 17.63 -7.81 -3.77
CA ASP A 295 17.18 -9.15 -3.45
C ASP A 295 15.99 -9.16 -2.48
N LYS A 296 15.33 -10.32 -2.37
CA LYS A 296 14.21 -10.56 -1.45
C LYS A 296 14.46 -11.83 -0.64
N THR A 297 13.94 -11.87 0.59
CA THR A 297 13.85 -13.14 1.32
C THR A 297 12.75 -14.02 0.70
N ASN A 298 13.04 -15.31 0.50
CA ASN A 298 12.07 -16.28 0.00
C ASN A 298 10.92 -16.45 0.99
N GLY A 299 9.68 -16.40 0.48
CA GLY A 299 8.46 -16.44 1.30
C GLY A 299 8.11 -15.10 1.96
N SER A 300 8.81 -14.01 1.62
CA SER A 300 8.45 -12.66 2.08
C SER A 300 7.12 -12.20 1.47
N ILE A 301 6.60 -11.06 1.95
CA ILE A 301 5.40 -10.43 1.39
C ILE A 301 5.52 -10.11 -0.12
N VAL A 302 6.74 -10.03 -0.66
CA VAL A 302 6.98 -9.80 -2.09
C VAL A 302 6.46 -10.99 -2.91
N ASP A 303 6.58 -12.22 -2.38
CA ASP A 303 6.09 -13.47 -2.99
C ASP A 303 4.58 -13.67 -2.87
N MET A 304 3.95 -12.87 -2.02
CA MET A 304 2.54 -12.94 -1.74
C MET A 304 1.74 -11.98 -2.62
N LEU A 305 0.60 -12.44 -3.13
CA LEU A 305 -0.33 -11.58 -3.86
C LEU A 305 -1.36 -10.98 -2.92
N THR A 306 -1.24 -9.69 -2.65
CA THR A 306 -2.15 -8.99 -1.72
C THR A 306 -3.58 -8.93 -2.29
N VAL A 307 -4.59 -8.97 -1.40
CA VAL A 307 -6.00 -8.91 -1.78
C VAL A 307 -6.67 -7.76 -1.06
N ASN A 308 -7.27 -6.84 -1.82
CA ASN A 308 -7.95 -5.65 -1.35
C ASN A 308 -7.08 -4.73 -0.47
N GLU A 309 -5.76 -4.74 -0.68
CA GLU A 309 -4.78 -3.93 0.06
C GLU A 309 -5.12 -2.44 0.02
N THR A 310 -5.47 -1.92 -1.16
CA THR A 310 -5.74 -0.49 -1.35
C THR A 310 -7.21 -0.11 -1.18
N SER A 311 -8.07 -1.09 -0.84
CA SER A 311 -9.49 -0.87 -0.51
C SER A 311 -9.66 0.18 0.60
N PRO A 312 -10.78 0.95 0.60
CA PRO A 312 -11.19 1.74 1.75
C PRO A 312 -11.42 0.88 3.01
N GLU A 313 -11.84 -0.37 2.80
CA GLU A 313 -12.06 -1.37 3.85
C GLU A 313 -11.19 -2.60 3.51
N PRO A 314 -9.90 -2.60 3.87
CA PRO A 314 -9.00 -3.74 3.63
C PRO A 314 -9.35 -4.91 4.57
N PRO A 315 -8.97 -6.16 4.21
CA PRO A 315 -9.20 -7.31 5.06
C PRO A 315 -8.49 -7.17 6.42
N MET A 316 -9.19 -7.52 7.49
CA MET A 316 -8.69 -7.38 8.86
C MET A 316 -7.98 -8.68 9.32
N PRO A 317 -6.83 -8.59 10.02
CA PRO A 317 -6.13 -9.76 10.56
C PRO A 317 -6.97 -10.60 11.53
N ASP A 318 -7.85 -9.96 12.28
CA ASP A 318 -8.75 -10.56 13.26
C ASP A 318 -10.13 -10.94 12.68
N ALA A 319 -10.26 -10.98 11.35
CA ALA A 319 -11.51 -11.37 10.71
C ALA A 319 -12.05 -12.71 11.28
N GLU A 320 -13.35 -12.73 11.60
CA GLU A 320 -14.06 -13.89 12.16
C GLU A 320 -13.91 -15.11 11.23
N VAL A 321 -14.04 -14.87 9.93
CA VAL A 321 -13.84 -15.88 8.89
C VAL A 321 -12.34 -16.01 8.62
N LYS A 322 -11.72 -17.06 9.18
CA LYS A 322 -10.27 -17.29 9.10
C LYS A 322 -9.71 -17.28 7.67
N ILE A 323 -10.44 -17.85 6.70
CA ILE A 323 -10.06 -17.90 5.28
C ILE A 323 -10.11 -16.52 4.58
N ASN A 324 -10.64 -15.50 5.25
CA ASN A 324 -10.71 -14.13 4.74
C ASN A 324 -9.69 -13.20 5.44
N ARG A 325 -8.76 -13.76 6.21
CA ARG A 325 -7.63 -13.01 6.78
C ARG A 325 -6.58 -12.76 5.70
N PRO A 326 -5.81 -11.64 5.77
CA PRO A 326 -4.88 -11.25 4.71
C PRO A 326 -3.89 -12.36 4.28
N PRO A 327 -3.22 -13.10 5.17
CA PRO A 327 -2.30 -14.16 4.75
C PRO A 327 -3.00 -15.29 3.99
N ALA A 328 -4.16 -15.75 4.48
CA ALA A 328 -4.93 -16.80 3.84
C ALA A 328 -5.43 -16.39 2.45
N LEU A 329 -5.93 -15.16 2.31
CA LEU A 329 -6.32 -14.59 1.03
C LEU A 329 -5.13 -14.46 0.07
N GLY A 330 -3.96 -14.12 0.58
CA GLY A 330 -2.75 -14.04 -0.22
C GLY A 330 -2.30 -15.40 -0.77
N HIS A 331 -2.30 -16.44 0.07
CA HIS A 331 -1.96 -17.80 -0.36
C HIS A 331 -2.96 -18.34 -1.38
N GLU A 332 -4.26 -18.08 -1.15
CA GLU A 332 -5.30 -18.41 -2.12
C GLU A 332 -5.06 -17.70 -3.45
N ALA A 333 -4.76 -16.40 -3.43
CA ALA A 333 -4.51 -15.62 -4.64
C ALA A 333 -3.29 -16.15 -5.43
N VAL A 334 -2.23 -16.57 -4.75
CA VAL A 334 -1.05 -17.23 -5.37
C VAL A 334 -1.46 -18.54 -6.03
N LYS A 335 -2.13 -19.45 -5.30
CA LYS A 335 -2.60 -20.73 -5.85
C LYS A 335 -3.49 -20.53 -7.08
N VAL A 336 -4.40 -19.56 -7.01
CA VAL A 336 -5.32 -19.23 -8.11
C VAL A 336 -4.55 -18.74 -9.34
N ASN A 337 -3.54 -17.89 -9.16
CA ASN A 337 -2.69 -17.41 -10.26
C ASN A 337 -1.86 -18.54 -10.87
N GLN A 338 -1.27 -19.41 -10.05
CA GLN A 338 -0.52 -20.58 -10.52
C GLN A 338 -1.39 -21.51 -11.38
N ARG A 339 -2.59 -21.86 -10.89
CA ARG A 339 -3.52 -22.75 -11.60
C ARG A 339 -4.00 -22.14 -12.92
N ILE A 340 -4.41 -20.86 -12.93
CA ILE A 340 -4.94 -20.26 -14.16
C ILE A 340 -3.86 -20.14 -15.24
N ARG A 341 -2.60 -19.85 -14.87
CA ARG A 341 -1.47 -19.74 -15.81
C ARG A 341 -1.24 -21.05 -16.58
N GLN A 342 -1.46 -22.20 -15.95
CA GLN A 342 -1.37 -23.50 -16.62
C GLN A 342 -2.65 -23.87 -17.37
N GLN A 343 -3.84 -23.60 -16.80
CA GLN A 343 -5.12 -23.99 -17.39
C GLN A 343 -5.46 -23.23 -18.69
N VAL A 344 -4.90 -22.04 -18.90
CA VAL A 344 -5.12 -21.28 -20.14
C VAL A 344 -4.27 -21.76 -21.33
N LEU A 345 -3.41 -22.74 -21.11
CA LEU A 345 -2.56 -23.29 -22.16
C LEU A 345 -3.27 -24.42 -22.91
N VAL A 346 -2.94 -24.57 -24.19
CA VAL A 346 -3.32 -25.77 -24.95
C VAL A 346 -2.49 -26.95 -24.44
N PRO A 347 -3.12 -28.03 -23.91
CA PRO A 347 -2.38 -29.14 -23.33
C PRO A 347 -1.43 -29.81 -24.34
N GLY A 348 -0.16 -29.93 -23.97
CA GLY A 348 0.87 -30.59 -24.80
C GLY A 348 1.40 -29.76 -25.97
N GLU A 349 0.92 -28.53 -26.17
CA GLU A 349 1.41 -27.65 -27.25
C GLU A 349 2.33 -26.56 -26.69
N LEU A 350 3.60 -26.63 -27.09
CA LEU A 350 4.60 -25.61 -26.84
C LEU A 350 4.86 -24.81 -28.12
N THR A 351 5.06 -23.50 -27.97
CA THR A 351 5.52 -22.65 -29.08
C THR A 351 7.03 -22.69 -29.19
N ASP A 352 7.72 -22.57 -28.06
CA ASP A 352 9.17 -22.51 -27.97
C ASP A 352 9.63 -23.28 -26.71
N GLU A 353 10.76 -23.97 -26.80
CA GLU A 353 11.42 -24.66 -25.68
C GLU A 353 12.88 -24.22 -25.63
N PHE A 354 13.34 -23.81 -24.45
CA PHE A 354 14.68 -23.27 -24.21
C PHE A 354 15.43 -24.13 -23.21
N GLU A 355 16.69 -23.76 -22.94
CA GLU A 355 17.46 -24.34 -21.84
C GLU A 355 16.70 -24.20 -20.50
N GLN A 356 16.88 -25.18 -19.62
CA GLN A 356 16.26 -25.13 -18.31
C GLN A 356 16.80 -23.93 -17.50
N PRO A 357 15.95 -23.24 -16.72
CA PRO A 357 16.43 -22.22 -15.80
C PRO A 357 17.44 -22.79 -14.81
N PRO A 358 18.45 -22.01 -14.38
CA PRO A 358 19.54 -22.51 -13.53
C PRO A 358 19.07 -22.95 -12.13
N PHE A 359 17.90 -22.47 -11.70
CA PHE A 359 17.29 -22.76 -10.40
C PHE A 359 16.34 -23.97 -10.41
N VAL A 360 16.24 -24.71 -11.52
CA VAL A 360 15.46 -25.96 -11.59
C VAL A 360 16.35 -27.10 -11.14
N GLU A 361 15.93 -27.86 -10.12
CA GLU A 361 16.69 -29.00 -9.61
C GLU A 361 16.49 -30.25 -10.47
N GLU A 362 17.46 -31.18 -10.42
CA GLU A 362 17.35 -32.45 -11.12
C GLU A 362 16.19 -33.29 -10.58
N GLY A 363 15.23 -33.63 -11.45
CA GLY A 363 14.05 -34.42 -11.09
C GLY A 363 12.78 -33.60 -10.92
N ASP A 364 12.88 -32.28 -10.89
CA ASP A 364 11.72 -31.39 -10.82
C ASP A 364 10.92 -31.36 -12.13
N ASN A 365 9.63 -31.06 -12.00
CA ASN A 365 8.70 -30.87 -13.12
C ASN A 365 8.23 -29.41 -13.16
N PRO A 366 9.03 -28.49 -13.72
CA PRO A 366 8.72 -27.07 -13.73
C PRO A 366 7.43 -26.78 -14.49
N SER A 367 6.63 -25.84 -13.96
CA SER A 367 5.44 -25.34 -14.65
C SER A 367 5.77 -24.77 -16.04
N THR A 368 4.82 -24.85 -16.99
CA THR A 368 5.04 -24.32 -18.34
C THR A 368 5.03 -22.80 -18.30
N MET A 369 6.23 -22.21 -18.37
CA MET A 369 6.48 -20.77 -18.40
C MET A 369 7.88 -20.51 -18.96
N ALA A 370 8.05 -19.41 -19.70
CA ALA A 370 9.35 -18.97 -20.18
C ALA A 370 9.88 -17.81 -19.33
N TYR A 371 11.17 -17.85 -19.04
CA TYR A 371 11.89 -16.75 -18.40
C TYR A 371 12.70 -16.01 -19.44
N ARG A 372 12.49 -14.70 -19.54
CA ARG A 372 13.13 -13.82 -20.51
C ARG A 372 14.04 -12.85 -19.78
N TYR A 373 15.34 -12.99 -19.98
CA TYR A 373 16.34 -12.11 -19.37
C TYR A 373 16.58 -10.94 -20.30
N ARG A 374 16.40 -9.73 -19.77
CA ARG A 374 16.46 -8.50 -20.55
C ARG A 374 17.29 -7.46 -19.83
N THR A 375 17.96 -6.64 -20.63
CA THR A 375 18.72 -5.50 -20.14
C THR A 375 18.06 -4.20 -20.52
N PHE A 376 18.14 -3.21 -19.65
CA PHE A 376 17.61 -1.87 -19.86
C PHE A 376 18.67 -0.84 -19.55
N ASN A 377 18.78 0.19 -20.38
CA ASN A 377 19.67 1.31 -20.11
C ASN A 377 18.82 2.51 -19.67
N ILE A 378 18.96 2.90 -18.39
CA ILE A 378 18.34 4.10 -17.85
C ILE A 378 19.34 5.25 -18.01
N PRO A 379 19.00 6.32 -18.75
CA PRO A 379 19.92 7.41 -18.99
C PRO A 379 20.25 8.15 -17.70
N GLY A 380 21.50 8.61 -17.62
CA GLY A 380 21.96 9.51 -16.57
C GLY A 380 21.30 10.89 -16.67
N ASN A 381 21.38 11.67 -15.60
CA ASN A 381 20.92 13.05 -15.58
C ASN A 381 22.07 13.99 -15.96
N ASN A 382 22.03 14.56 -17.16
CA ASN A 382 23.03 15.52 -17.65
C ASN A 382 23.23 16.73 -16.72
N HIS A 383 22.19 17.12 -15.97
CA HIS A 383 22.22 18.22 -15.00
C HIS A 383 22.53 17.77 -13.57
N GLY A 384 22.64 16.47 -13.32
CA GLY A 384 22.95 15.91 -12.01
C GLY A 384 24.41 16.09 -11.62
N GLN A 385 24.79 15.59 -10.44
CA GLN A 385 26.19 15.54 -9.99
C GLN A 385 26.53 14.12 -9.50
N GLY A 386 27.81 13.76 -9.54
CA GLY A 386 28.29 12.43 -9.12
C GLY A 386 27.53 11.29 -9.81
N TRP A 387 27.07 10.33 -9.02
CA TRP A 387 26.31 9.15 -9.48
C TRP A 387 24.99 9.47 -10.20
N GLU A 388 24.44 10.67 -10.06
CA GLU A 388 23.23 11.05 -10.80
C GLU A 388 23.48 11.23 -12.30
N ARG A 389 24.71 11.54 -12.72
CA ARG A 389 25.10 11.68 -14.13
C ARG A 389 25.29 10.36 -14.84
N VAL A 390 25.50 9.30 -14.06
CA VAL A 390 25.92 8.00 -14.55
C VAL A 390 24.69 7.22 -15.06
N PRO A 391 24.74 6.59 -16.25
CA PRO A 391 23.67 5.71 -16.71
C PRO A 391 23.60 4.43 -15.86
N ILE A 392 22.41 3.83 -15.79
CA ILE A 392 22.17 2.58 -15.06
C ILE A 392 21.82 1.48 -16.06
N HIS A 393 22.66 0.46 -16.11
CA HIS A 393 22.41 -0.77 -16.83
C HIS A 393 21.71 -1.76 -15.89
N VAL A 394 20.45 -2.07 -16.18
CA VAL A 394 19.65 -3.02 -15.41
C VAL A 394 19.66 -4.37 -16.13
N ILE A 395 19.90 -5.47 -15.42
CA ILE A 395 19.60 -6.83 -15.85
C ILE A 395 18.43 -7.35 -15.02
N THR A 396 17.43 -7.95 -15.68
CA THR A 396 16.26 -8.52 -15.02
C THR A 396 15.75 -9.76 -15.72
N ARG A 397 15.30 -10.72 -14.92
CA ARG A 397 14.51 -11.87 -15.38
C ARG A 397 13.03 -11.51 -15.37
N GLY A 398 12.35 -11.64 -16.50
CA GLY A 398 10.90 -11.50 -16.64
C GLY A 398 10.20 -12.83 -16.93
N GLU A 399 8.91 -12.92 -16.62
CA GLU A 399 8.07 -14.10 -16.86
C GLU A 399 7.12 -13.92 -18.05
N ILE A 400 7.03 -14.94 -18.90
CA ILE A 400 6.05 -15.02 -20.00
C ILE A 400 5.27 -16.32 -19.87
N HIS A 401 3.95 -16.17 -19.73
CA HIS A 401 3.07 -17.29 -19.39
C HIS A 401 2.59 -18.06 -20.62
N ALA A 402 2.31 -17.35 -21.72
CA ALA A 402 1.79 -17.97 -22.92
C ALA A 402 2.11 -17.14 -24.17
N ARG A 403 1.96 -17.75 -25.34
CA ARG A 403 2.02 -17.06 -26.63
C ARG A 403 0.78 -17.32 -27.47
N VAL A 404 0.21 -16.28 -28.06
CA VAL A 404 -0.86 -16.39 -29.05
C VAL A 404 -0.25 -16.71 -30.41
N GLN A 405 -0.59 -17.88 -30.97
CA GLN A 405 -0.12 -18.27 -32.31
C GLN A 405 -0.65 -17.35 -33.42
N GLY A 406 0.14 -17.25 -34.50
CA GLY A 406 -0.18 -16.48 -35.71
C GLY A 406 0.43 -15.07 -35.75
N ILE A 407 1.23 -14.69 -34.75
CA ILE A 407 1.94 -13.41 -34.72
C ILE A 407 3.46 -13.67 -34.63
N PRO A 408 4.22 -13.44 -35.72
CA PRO A 408 5.68 -13.60 -35.71
C PRO A 408 6.34 -12.68 -34.67
N ASN A 409 7.26 -13.23 -33.86
CA ASN A 409 8.04 -12.51 -32.83
C ASN A 409 7.22 -11.62 -31.86
N ALA A 410 5.94 -11.93 -31.70
CA ALA A 410 5.02 -11.24 -30.80
C ALA A 410 3.90 -12.21 -30.37
N GLY A 411 2.87 -11.66 -29.73
CA GLY A 411 1.79 -12.43 -29.11
C GLY A 411 2.14 -12.92 -27.71
N TYR A 412 3.19 -12.38 -27.09
CA TYR A 412 3.58 -12.74 -25.72
C TYR A 412 2.52 -12.26 -24.74
N THR A 413 2.10 -13.15 -23.85
CA THR A 413 0.94 -12.95 -22.99
C THR A 413 1.31 -13.12 -21.53
N TYR A 414 0.99 -12.10 -20.73
CA TYR A 414 1.06 -12.17 -19.28
C TYR A 414 -0.35 -12.47 -18.72
N VAL A 415 -0.49 -13.55 -17.94
CA VAL A 415 -1.78 -13.98 -17.39
C VAL A 415 -1.79 -13.74 -15.89
N CYS A 416 -2.79 -13.01 -15.41
CA CYS A 416 -3.00 -12.77 -13.99
C CYS A 416 -4.47 -12.93 -13.61
N ALA A 417 -4.71 -13.25 -12.34
CA ALA A 417 -6.04 -13.43 -11.80
C ALA A 417 -6.37 -12.45 -10.68
N LEU A 418 -7.61 -11.97 -10.70
CA LEU A 418 -8.28 -11.32 -9.59
C LEU A 418 -9.24 -12.31 -8.94
N ASN A 419 -9.17 -12.41 -7.62
CA ASN A 419 -10.03 -13.28 -6.83
C ASN A 419 -11.09 -12.48 -6.08
N GLU A 420 -12.37 -12.82 -6.31
CA GLU A 420 -13.49 -12.25 -5.56
C GLU A 420 -13.42 -12.74 -4.11
N VAL A 421 -13.52 -11.80 -3.17
CA VAL A 421 -13.81 -12.11 -1.76
C VAL A 421 -15.31 -11.86 -1.54
N PRO A 422 -16.15 -12.91 -1.49
CA PRO A 422 -17.59 -12.71 -1.44
C PRO A 422 -17.98 -11.99 -0.15
N HIS A 423 -18.66 -10.85 -0.29
CA HIS A 423 -19.14 -10.06 0.83
C HIS A 423 -20.65 -9.81 0.69
N LYS A 424 -21.40 -9.99 1.78
CA LYS A 424 -22.89 -9.96 1.75
C LYS A 424 -23.47 -8.64 1.23
N THR A 425 -22.75 -7.53 1.36
CA THR A 425 -23.20 -6.20 0.93
C THR A 425 -22.76 -5.84 -0.49
N HIS A 426 -21.80 -6.56 -1.07
CA HIS A 426 -21.30 -6.29 -2.42
C HIS A 426 -22.12 -7.08 -3.43
N LYS A 427 -22.33 -6.53 -4.63
CA LYS A 427 -22.94 -7.28 -5.72
C LYS A 427 -21.99 -8.40 -6.16
N SER A 428 -22.52 -9.59 -6.40
CA SER A 428 -21.75 -10.73 -6.93
C SER A 428 -21.10 -10.40 -8.28
N TRP A 429 -19.83 -10.80 -8.45
CA TRP A 429 -19.13 -10.66 -9.73
C TRP A 429 -19.84 -11.38 -10.87
N ARG A 430 -20.53 -12.50 -10.60
CA ARG A 430 -21.32 -13.25 -11.59
C ARG A 430 -22.37 -12.38 -12.30
N THR A 431 -22.94 -11.40 -11.60
CA THR A 431 -23.87 -10.45 -12.20
C THR A 431 -23.15 -9.22 -12.76
N GLN A 432 -22.13 -8.72 -12.05
CA GLN A 432 -21.43 -7.50 -12.43
C GLN A 432 -20.63 -7.64 -13.72
N ILE A 433 -19.99 -8.78 -13.97
CA ILE A 433 -19.12 -8.96 -15.14
C ILE A 433 -19.91 -8.89 -16.47
N GLU A 434 -21.17 -9.33 -16.46
CA GLU A 434 -22.07 -9.27 -17.62
C GLU A 434 -22.63 -7.86 -17.87
N THR A 435 -23.03 -7.17 -16.80
CA THR A 435 -23.82 -5.93 -16.90
C THR A 435 -23.01 -4.65 -16.70
N GLN A 436 -21.91 -4.73 -15.95
CA GLN A 436 -21.16 -3.59 -15.42
C GLN A 436 -19.64 -3.85 -15.45
N LYS A 437 -19.11 -4.51 -16.49
CA LYS A 437 -17.68 -4.89 -16.61
C LYS A 437 -16.69 -3.76 -16.33
N GLY A 438 -16.98 -2.55 -16.81
CA GLY A 438 -16.13 -1.37 -16.59
C GLY A 438 -16.12 -0.92 -15.13
N ALA A 439 -17.27 -0.99 -14.45
CA ALA A 439 -17.36 -0.64 -13.02
C ALA A 439 -16.69 -1.71 -12.15
N LEU A 440 -16.81 -2.99 -12.53
CA LEU A 440 -16.10 -4.08 -11.86
C LEU A 440 -14.58 -3.86 -11.95
N LEU A 441 -14.05 -3.64 -13.17
CA LEU A 441 -12.63 -3.38 -13.37
C LEU A 441 -12.18 -2.13 -12.58
N ALA A 442 -12.92 -1.01 -12.65
CA ALA A 442 -12.56 0.21 -11.94
C ALA A 442 -12.53 0.01 -10.40
N ASN A 443 -13.45 -0.77 -9.85
CA ASN A 443 -13.45 -1.13 -8.44
C ASN A 443 -12.21 -1.96 -8.07
N GLU A 444 -11.87 -2.95 -8.89
CA GLU A 444 -10.69 -3.79 -8.67
C GLU A 444 -9.40 -2.99 -8.78
N MET A 445 -9.28 -2.10 -9.76
CA MET A 445 -8.13 -1.19 -9.89
C MET A 445 -7.93 -0.30 -8.67
N ARG A 446 -9.02 0.13 -8.02
CA ARG A 446 -8.97 0.91 -6.77
C ARG A 446 -8.63 0.06 -5.55
N ASN A 447 -9.19 -1.15 -5.46
CA ASN A 447 -9.03 -2.01 -4.29
C ASN A 447 -7.72 -2.80 -4.29
N ASN A 448 -7.16 -3.06 -5.47
CA ASN A 448 -5.97 -3.88 -5.70
C ASN A 448 -4.88 -3.11 -6.47
N THR A 449 -4.76 -1.79 -6.29
CA THR A 449 -3.89 -0.91 -7.09
C THR A 449 -2.44 -1.40 -7.10
N ALA A 450 -1.87 -1.72 -5.92
CA ALA A 450 -0.49 -2.18 -5.82
C ALA A 450 -0.27 -3.49 -6.60
N LYS A 451 -1.09 -4.52 -6.35
CA LYS A 451 -1.04 -5.80 -7.07
C LYS A 451 -1.18 -5.64 -8.58
N MET A 452 -2.18 -4.88 -9.02
CA MET A 452 -2.47 -4.70 -10.44
C MET A 452 -1.37 -3.94 -11.18
N GLN A 453 -0.82 -2.87 -10.56
CA GLN A 453 0.31 -2.17 -11.14
C GLN A 453 1.58 -3.03 -11.18
N ARG A 454 1.83 -3.89 -10.19
CA ARG A 454 2.95 -4.85 -10.23
C ARG A 454 2.82 -5.83 -11.39
N PHE A 455 1.63 -6.42 -11.61
CA PHE A 455 1.39 -7.26 -12.79
C PHE A 455 1.65 -6.53 -14.11
N ALA A 456 1.17 -5.29 -14.23
CA ALA A 456 1.41 -4.48 -15.42
C ALA A 456 2.90 -4.17 -15.60
N ALA A 457 3.62 -3.83 -14.53
CA ALA A 457 5.07 -3.58 -14.58
C ALA A 457 5.84 -4.84 -15.01
N CYS A 458 5.59 -6.01 -14.40
CA CYS A 458 6.20 -7.28 -14.80
C CYS A 458 5.93 -7.60 -16.27
N ALA A 459 4.68 -7.43 -16.74
CA ALA A 459 4.32 -7.67 -18.13
C ALA A 459 5.06 -6.72 -19.10
N MET A 460 5.19 -5.43 -18.75
CA MET A 460 5.91 -4.44 -19.55
C MET A 460 7.42 -4.74 -19.61
N ILE A 461 8.04 -5.06 -18.47
CA ILE A 461 9.46 -5.41 -18.37
C ILE A 461 9.74 -6.70 -19.16
N SER A 462 8.88 -7.71 -19.05
CA SER A 462 9.00 -8.98 -19.78
C SER A 462 8.73 -8.84 -21.29
N GLY A 463 8.20 -7.70 -21.73
CA GLY A 463 7.89 -7.44 -23.15
C GLY A 463 6.68 -8.25 -23.63
N CYS A 464 5.67 -8.41 -22.78
CA CYS A 464 4.39 -9.01 -23.15
C CYS A 464 3.52 -8.00 -23.90
N ASP A 465 3.03 -8.37 -25.08
CA ASP A 465 2.12 -7.55 -25.89
C ASP A 465 0.74 -7.40 -25.24
N THR A 466 0.28 -8.50 -24.63
CA THR A 466 -1.04 -8.56 -24.00
C THR A 466 -0.96 -8.99 -22.54
N LEU A 467 -1.86 -8.42 -21.76
CA LEU A 467 -2.13 -8.82 -20.39
C LEU A 467 -3.56 -9.34 -20.31
N LYS A 468 -3.70 -10.59 -19.87
CA LYS A 468 -4.99 -11.26 -19.69
C LYS A 468 -5.36 -11.32 -18.22
N LEU A 469 -6.52 -10.75 -17.90
CA LEU A 469 -7.04 -10.62 -16.55
C LEU A 469 -8.20 -11.59 -16.34
N ALA A 470 -7.98 -12.64 -15.57
CA ALA A 470 -8.99 -13.62 -15.21
C ALA A 470 -9.77 -13.18 -13.96
N TYR A 471 -11.09 -13.24 -14.03
CA TYR A 471 -11.99 -12.97 -12.90
C TYR A 471 -12.41 -14.30 -12.29
N ILE A 472 -11.92 -14.58 -11.09
CA ILE A 472 -12.08 -15.87 -10.43
C ILE A 472 -12.86 -15.67 -9.13
N SER A 473 -13.85 -16.51 -8.89
CA SER A 473 -14.69 -16.48 -7.69
C SER A 473 -14.75 -17.86 -7.06
N ARG A 474 -14.78 -17.92 -5.72
CA ARG A 474 -15.03 -19.17 -5.01
C ARG A 474 -16.38 -19.76 -5.45
N ARG A 475 -16.49 -21.09 -5.50
CA ARG A 475 -17.78 -21.75 -5.76
C ARG A 475 -18.77 -21.51 -4.63
N THR A 476 -18.27 -21.62 -3.40
CA THR A 476 -19.00 -21.24 -2.19
C THR A 476 -18.15 -20.27 -1.37
N PRO A 477 -18.72 -19.23 -0.73
CA PRO A 477 -17.93 -18.24 0.02
C PRO A 477 -17.04 -18.83 1.12
N SER A 478 -17.41 -20.00 1.65
CA SER A 478 -16.73 -20.72 2.73
C SER A 478 -15.61 -21.66 2.24
N ASP A 479 -15.45 -21.84 0.94
CA ASP A 479 -14.49 -22.79 0.35
C ASP A 479 -13.41 -22.03 -0.42
N ALA A 480 -12.19 -22.05 0.12
CA ALA A 480 -11.03 -21.37 -0.47
C ALA A 480 -10.23 -22.26 -1.44
N GLU A 481 -10.64 -23.51 -1.69
CA GLU A 481 -9.90 -24.44 -2.56
C GLU A 481 -10.55 -24.62 -3.93
N HIS A 482 -11.88 -24.50 -4.05
CA HIS A 482 -12.60 -24.66 -5.30
C HIS A 482 -13.13 -23.34 -5.86
N HIS A 483 -12.72 -23.02 -7.09
CA HIS A 483 -13.06 -21.77 -7.76
C HIS A 483 -13.67 -21.99 -9.14
N SER A 484 -14.39 -20.97 -9.61
CA SER A 484 -14.90 -20.86 -10.97
C SER A 484 -14.30 -19.63 -11.65
N ILE A 485 -13.91 -19.79 -12.92
CA ILE A 485 -13.50 -18.72 -13.82
C ILE A 485 -14.77 -18.11 -14.41
N LEU A 486 -15.00 -16.83 -14.13
CA LEU A 486 -16.17 -16.09 -14.59
C LEU A 486 -15.97 -15.46 -15.97
N GLY A 487 -14.72 -15.20 -16.33
CA GLY A 487 -14.33 -14.64 -17.62
C GLY A 487 -12.86 -14.22 -17.63
N ILE A 488 -12.30 -14.10 -18.82
CA ILE A 488 -10.94 -13.62 -19.05
C ILE A 488 -11.01 -12.42 -19.98
N HIS A 489 -10.53 -11.26 -19.52
CA HIS A 489 -10.48 -10.07 -20.34
C HIS A 489 -9.07 -9.85 -20.86
N THR A 490 -8.96 -9.60 -22.17
CA THR A 490 -7.68 -9.33 -22.83
C THR A 490 -7.50 -7.83 -23.01
N TYR A 491 -6.32 -7.33 -22.64
CA TYR A 491 -5.91 -5.95 -22.85
C TYR A 491 -4.54 -5.92 -23.52
N THR A 492 -4.26 -4.88 -24.29
CA THR A 492 -2.86 -4.55 -24.60
C THR A 492 -2.19 -4.07 -23.31
N THR A 493 -0.97 -4.54 -23.05
CA THR A 493 -0.30 -4.30 -21.77
C THR A 493 -0.14 -2.80 -21.49
N GLU A 494 0.24 -2.03 -22.52
CA GLU A 494 0.44 -0.58 -22.44
C GLU A 494 -0.86 0.18 -22.08
N ASN A 495 -1.97 -0.12 -22.78
CA ASN A 495 -3.23 0.58 -22.52
C ASN A 495 -3.75 0.29 -21.11
N LEU A 496 -3.61 -0.95 -20.64
CA LEU A 496 -4.03 -1.31 -19.29
C LEU A 496 -3.15 -0.64 -18.22
N ALA A 497 -1.83 -0.58 -18.43
CA ALA A 497 -0.92 0.15 -17.55
C ALA A 497 -1.31 1.63 -17.42
N VAL A 498 -1.61 2.30 -18.54
CA VAL A 498 -2.08 3.69 -18.55
C VAL A 498 -3.40 3.83 -17.82
N GLN A 499 -4.36 2.93 -18.05
CA GLN A 499 -5.64 2.94 -17.32
C GLN A 499 -5.44 2.78 -15.81
N MET A 500 -4.46 1.97 -15.38
CA MET A 500 -4.10 1.79 -13.97
C MET A 500 -3.33 2.98 -13.36
N GLY A 501 -2.97 3.99 -14.15
CA GLY A 501 -2.14 5.09 -13.71
C GLY A 501 -0.68 4.67 -13.44
N LEU A 502 -0.20 3.64 -14.13
CA LEU A 502 1.20 3.26 -14.16
C LEU A 502 1.88 3.98 -15.33
N ASN A 503 2.77 4.92 -15.02
CA ASN A 503 3.61 5.58 -16.02
C ASN A 503 5.02 4.97 -15.96
N MET A 504 5.43 4.28 -17.03
CA MET A 504 6.75 3.63 -17.06
C MET A 504 7.92 4.62 -16.97
N ARG A 505 7.76 5.88 -17.40
CA ARG A 505 8.82 6.89 -17.22
C ARG A 505 9.02 7.23 -15.76
N ASN A 506 7.93 7.40 -15.01
CA ASN A 506 7.99 7.61 -13.57
C ASN A 506 8.58 6.38 -12.86
N ALA A 507 8.14 5.18 -13.23
CA ALA A 507 8.64 3.93 -12.69
C ALA A 507 10.16 3.78 -12.83
N TRP A 508 10.71 4.02 -14.02
CA TRP A 508 12.17 3.99 -14.24
C TRP A 508 12.90 5.15 -13.53
N ALA A 509 12.27 6.32 -13.40
CA ALA A 509 12.85 7.42 -12.64
C ALA A 509 12.93 7.12 -11.13
N VAL A 510 11.97 6.37 -10.58
CA VAL A 510 12.01 5.86 -9.20
C VAL A 510 13.19 4.90 -9.01
N VAL A 511 13.35 3.92 -9.91
CA VAL A 511 14.50 2.99 -9.89
C VAL A 511 15.81 3.77 -9.95
N ARG A 512 15.91 4.75 -10.86
CA ARG A 512 17.10 5.61 -10.99
C ARG A 512 17.45 6.34 -9.71
N LEU A 513 16.46 6.97 -9.06
CA LEU A 513 16.68 7.70 -7.80
C LEU A 513 17.24 6.77 -6.72
N ILE A 514 16.65 5.58 -6.58
CA ILE A 514 17.05 4.59 -5.57
C ILE A 514 18.47 4.09 -5.85
N CYS A 515 18.78 3.72 -7.10
CA CYS A 515 20.12 3.26 -7.47
C CYS A 515 21.20 4.33 -7.31
N ALA A 516 20.96 5.57 -7.76
CA ALA A 516 21.93 6.66 -7.59
C ALA A 516 22.19 6.97 -6.11
N MET A 517 21.14 6.87 -5.28
CA MET A 517 21.28 7.00 -3.83
C MET A 517 22.15 5.91 -3.24
N ILE A 518 21.89 4.65 -3.57
CA ILE A 518 22.70 3.51 -3.07
C ILE A 518 24.13 3.62 -3.58
N ALA A 519 24.34 3.96 -4.85
CA ALA A 519 25.67 4.12 -5.44
C ALA A 519 26.54 5.17 -4.72
N SER A 520 25.92 6.21 -4.13
CA SER A 520 26.62 7.21 -3.32
C SER A 520 27.09 6.71 -1.93
N LYS A 521 26.68 5.50 -1.53
CA LYS A 521 27.04 4.89 -0.24
C LYS A 521 28.28 3.99 -0.38
N PRO A 522 29.00 3.70 0.71
CA PRO A 522 30.09 2.73 0.68
C PRO A 522 29.59 1.34 0.25
N ASP A 523 30.51 0.45 -0.08
CA ASP A 523 30.15 -0.95 -0.31
C ASP A 523 29.66 -1.58 1.01
N GLY A 524 28.73 -2.52 0.90
CA GLY A 524 28.12 -3.16 2.07
C GLY A 524 26.65 -3.55 1.86
N GLN A 525 26.03 -3.93 2.98
CA GLN A 525 24.64 -4.41 3.04
C GLN A 525 23.66 -3.32 3.47
N TYR A 526 22.53 -3.26 2.77
CA TYR A 526 21.47 -2.30 3.04
C TYR A 526 20.11 -2.98 3.02
N THR A 527 19.15 -2.40 3.72
CA THR A 527 17.74 -2.83 3.68
C THR A 527 16.85 -1.65 3.33
N LEU A 528 16.08 -1.80 2.26
CA LEU A 528 15.07 -0.83 1.84
C LEU A 528 13.71 -1.28 2.38
N VAL A 529 13.09 -0.49 3.27
CA VAL A 529 11.84 -0.84 3.96
C VAL A 529 10.77 0.19 3.68
N LYS A 530 9.59 -0.24 3.24
CA LYS A 530 8.39 0.60 3.21
C LYS A 530 7.77 0.64 4.61
N ASP A 531 7.64 1.84 5.17
CA ASP A 531 7.06 2.03 6.51
C ASP A 531 5.58 1.61 6.52
N PRO A 532 5.13 0.77 7.48
CA PRO A 532 3.73 0.31 7.51
C PRO A 532 2.70 1.43 7.69
N LEU A 533 3.06 2.51 8.40
CA LEU A 533 2.15 3.58 8.81
C LEU A 533 2.32 4.85 7.98
N LYS A 534 3.56 5.18 7.62
CA LYS A 534 3.89 6.39 6.88
C LYS A 534 4.03 6.10 5.38
N PRO A 535 3.61 7.03 4.49
CA PRO A 535 3.80 6.90 3.05
C PRO A 535 5.23 7.27 2.64
N ASN A 536 6.22 6.52 3.16
CA ASN A 536 7.63 6.68 2.83
C ASN A 536 8.37 5.33 2.77
N ILE A 537 9.55 5.36 2.16
CA ILE A 537 10.51 4.27 2.16
C ILE A 537 11.74 4.72 2.92
N ARG A 538 12.33 3.82 3.70
CA ARG A 538 13.54 4.06 4.48
C ARG A 538 14.66 3.16 4.00
N LEU A 539 15.85 3.72 3.82
CA LEU A 539 17.07 2.98 3.54
C LEU A 539 17.88 2.86 4.82
N TYR A 540 18.15 1.63 5.24
CA TYR A 540 18.99 1.31 6.39
C TYR A 540 20.31 0.72 5.93
N ALA A 541 21.42 1.10 6.57
CA ALA A 541 22.67 0.35 6.54
C ALA A 541 22.59 -0.75 7.60
N VAL A 542 22.91 -1.97 7.19
CA VAL A 542 22.95 -3.14 8.07
C VAL A 542 24.42 -3.42 8.38
N PRO A 543 24.81 -3.56 9.66
CA PRO A 543 26.18 -3.95 10.02
C PRO A 543 26.52 -5.31 9.40
N ASP A 544 27.77 -5.49 8.97
CA ASP A 544 28.25 -6.79 8.51
C ASP A 544 28.21 -7.77 9.68
N GLU A 545 27.78 -9.02 9.43
CA GLU A 545 27.60 -10.03 10.49
C GLU A 545 28.90 -10.33 11.26
N GLU A 546 30.07 -10.02 10.68
CA GLU A 546 31.39 -10.17 11.31
C GLU A 546 31.67 -9.18 12.46
N ASP A 547 30.92 -8.07 12.55
CA ASP A 547 31.04 -7.10 13.67
C ASP A 547 30.13 -7.46 14.86
N GLY A 548 29.36 -8.54 14.75
CA GLY A 548 28.41 -9.02 15.75
C GLY A 548 29.03 -10.01 16.73
N ASP A 549 29.86 -9.52 17.66
CA ASP A 549 30.24 -10.25 18.87
C ASP A 549 29.00 -10.39 19.77
N PHE A 550 28.05 -11.25 19.36
CA PHE A 550 26.87 -11.60 20.13
C PHE A 550 27.33 -12.40 21.34
N GLN A 551 27.56 -11.71 22.46
CA GLN A 551 27.55 -12.33 23.78
C GLN A 551 26.19 -13.00 23.97
N ALA A 552 26.16 -14.32 23.70
CA ALA A 552 25.05 -15.17 24.08
C ALA A 552 24.81 -14.99 25.58
N LYS A 553 23.65 -14.44 25.94
CA LYS A 553 23.18 -14.51 27.31
C LYS A 553 22.74 -15.95 27.56
N GLU A 554 23.47 -16.62 28.45
CA GLU A 554 23.12 -17.90 29.08
C GLU A 554 21.72 -17.88 29.73
#